data_AF-A0A1A2CUP9-F1
#
_entry.id   AF-A0A1A2CUP9-F1
#
_cell.length_a   1.000
_cell.length_b   1.000
_cell.length_c   1.000
_cell.angle_alpha   90.00
_cell.angle_beta   90.00
_cell.angle_gamma   90.00
#
_symmetry.space_group_name_H-M   'P 1'
#
loop_
_entity.id
_entity.type
_entity.pdbx_description
1 polymer ?
#
loop_
_entity_poly.entity_id
_entity_poly.type
_entity_poly.pdbx_seq_one_letter_code
_entity_poly.pdbx_strand_id
1 'polypeptide(L)'
;MRQRLRSSMLALAESRGPGSSTCPSDAARAVEGENWRDLMPEALEIARELAESGDVQITKRGHVLDVLDASRDWRGPIRIRIRRR
;
A
#
# COMPACT_ATOMS: atom_id res chain seq x y z
N MET A 1 -11.52 11.29 2.87
CA MET A 1 -10.07 11.06 3.14
C MET A 1 -9.55 9.88 2.34
N ARG A 2 -10.10 8.69 2.58
CA ARG A 2 -9.94 7.45 1.80
C ARG A 2 -9.54 7.58 0.33
N GLN A 3 -10.33 8.28 -0.48
CA GLN A 3 -10.05 8.41 -1.93
C GLN A 3 -8.72 9.12 -2.22
N ARG A 4 -8.35 10.14 -1.42
CA ARG A 4 -7.05 10.82 -1.55
C ARG A 4 -5.92 9.87 -1.18
N LEU A 5 -6.09 9.08 -0.14
CA LEU A 5 -5.11 8.09 0.31
C LEU A 5 -4.90 6.99 -0.74
N ARG A 6 -5.99 6.47 -1.32
CA ARG A 6 -5.95 5.51 -2.45
C ARG A 6 -5.22 6.08 -3.66
N SER A 7 -5.58 7.29 -4.08
CA SER A 7 -4.98 7.95 -5.23
C SER A 7 -3.49 8.24 -5.01
N SER A 8 -3.13 8.72 -3.82
CA SER A 8 -1.74 8.95 -3.41
C SER A 8 -0.92 7.66 -3.43
N MET A 9 -1.48 6.56 -2.91
CA MET A 9 -0.80 5.26 -2.90
C MET A 9 -0.51 4.74 -4.30
N LEU A 10 -1.48 4.83 -5.22
CA LEU A 10 -1.31 4.46 -6.62
C LEU A 10 -0.28 5.34 -7.32
N ALA A 11 -0.41 6.67 -7.20
CA ALA A 11 0.52 7.62 -7.82
C ALA A 11 1.96 7.43 -7.33
N LEU A 12 2.15 7.19 -6.02
CA LEU A 12 3.46 6.90 -5.45
C LEU A 12 4.01 5.56 -5.98
N ALA A 13 3.20 4.51 -6.01
CA ALA A 13 3.63 3.20 -6.53
C ALA A 13 4.01 3.29 -8.03
N GLU A 14 3.24 4.03 -8.81
CA GLU A 14 3.49 4.26 -10.23
C GLU A 14 4.75 5.09 -10.46
N SER A 15 4.92 6.21 -9.75
CA SER A 15 6.11 7.08 -9.85
C SER A 15 7.42 6.35 -9.51
N ARG A 16 7.37 5.37 -8.60
CA ARG A 16 8.52 4.53 -8.24
C ARG A 16 8.85 3.52 -9.34
N GLY A 17 7.88 3.14 -10.16
CA GLY A 17 8.03 2.12 -11.20
C GLY A 17 8.15 0.69 -10.67
N PRO A 18 8.23 -0.31 -11.56
CA PRO A 18 8.16 -1.73 -11.21
C PRO A 18 9.39 -2.27 -10.45
N GLY A 19 10.54 -1.59 -10.58
CA GLY A 19 11.78 -1.97 -9.90
C GLY A 19 11.87 -1.46 -8.45
N SER A 20 10.89 -0.68 -8.01
CA SER A 20 10.89 -0.05 -6.69
C SER A 20 9.52 -0.22 -6.01
N SER A 21 9.38 0.33 -4.81
CA SER A 21 8.16 0.19 -4.02
C SER A 21 7.96 1.37 -3.08
N THR A 22 6.72 1.57 -2.66
CA THR A 22 6.33 2.51 -1.60
C THR A 22 5.82 1.74 -0.37
N CYS A 23 5.34 2.43 0.66
CA CYS A 23 4.65 1.83 1.80
C CYS A 23 3.38 2.64 2.20
N PRO A 24 2.46 2.08 3.01
CA PRO A 24 1.25 2.79 3.43
C PRO A 24 1.52 4.14 4.11
N SER A 25 2.59 4.21 4.92
CA SER A 25 2.95 5.45 5.60
C SER A 25 3.44 6.56 4.66
N ASP A 26 3.98 6.22 3.48
CA ASP A 26 4.38 7.24 2.48
C ASP A 26 3.13 7.92 1.91
N ALA A 27 2.10 7.13 1.58
CA ALA A 27 0.82 7.66 1.12
C ALA A 27 0.12 8.48 2.21
N ALA A 28 0.14 8.01 3.46
CA ALA A 28 -0.44 8.73 4.59
C ALA A 28 0.27 10.07 4.85
N ARG A 29 1.61 10.10 4.82
CA ARG A 29 2.40 11.34 4.95
C ARG A 29 2.14 12.32 3.82
N ALA A 30 1.99 11.83 2.59
CA ALA A 30 1.66 12.68 1.45
C ALA A 30 0.27 13.33 1.56
N VAL A 31 -0.65 12.75 2.34
CA VAL A 31 -2.02 13.27 2.50
C VAL A 31 -2.20 14.11 3.76
N GLU A 32 -1.67 13.69 4.91
CA GLU A 32 -1.91 14.32 6.24
C GLU A 32 -0.65 14.85 6.92
N GLY A 33 0.52 14.81 6.25
CA GLY A 33 1.75 15.37 6.78
C GLY A 33 2.12 14.77 8.14
N GLU A 34 2.12 15.59 9.19
CA GLU A 34 2.49 15.20 10.55
C GLU A 34 1.47 14.26 11.23
N ASN A 35 0.19 14.36 10.84
CA ASN A 35 -0.91 13.56 11.40
C ASN A 35 -1.10 12.21 10.71
N TRP A 36 -0.15 11.79 9.88
CA TRP A 36 -0.23 10.56 9.08
C TRP A 36 -0.50 9.28 9.88
N ARG A 37 -0.15 9.26 11.17
CA ARG A 37 -0.34 8.08 12.03
C ARG A 37 -1.82 7.74 12.19
N ASP A 38 -2.70 8.73 12.20
CA ASP A 38 -4.14 8.55 12.35
C ASP A 38 -4.77 7.90 11.11
N LEU A 39 -4.10 8.03 9.95
CA LEU A 39 -4.52 7.37 8.71
C LEU A 39 -3.99 5.95 8.55
N MET A 40 -3.09 5.47 9.42
CA MET A 40 -2.47 4.16 9.21
C MET A 40 -3.45 2.98 9.14
N PRO A 41 -4.51 2.90 9.97
CA PRO A 41 -5.53 1.86 9.82
C PRO A 41 -6.18 1.89 8.44
N GLU A 42 -6.60 3.08 7.97
CA GLU A 42 -7.24 3.25 6.67
C GLU A 42 -6.25 2.99 5.51
N ALA A 43 -4.97 3.37 5.67
CA ALA A 43 -3.93 3.12 4.68
C ALA A 43 -3.66 1.63 4.48
N LEU A 44 -3.67 0.84 5.56
CA LEU A 44 -3.48 -0.61 5.48
C LEU A 44 -4.65 -1.30 4.80
N GLU A 45 -5.88 -0.88 5.12
CA GLU A 45 -7.09 -1.39 4.48
C GLU A 45 -7.09 -1.12 2.98
N ILE A 46 -6.82 0.12 2.57
CA ILE A 46 -6.75 0.49 1.14
C ILE A 46 -5.65 -0.29 0.41
N ALA A 47 -4.48 -0.47 1.04
CA ALA A 47 -3.41 -1.26 0.43
C ALA A 47 -3.89 -2.69 0.13
N ARG A 48 -4.58 -3.31 1.09
CA ARG A 48 -5.16 -4.63 0.92
C ARG A 48 -6.19 -4.67 -0.22
N GLU A 49 -7.13 -3.73 -0.25
CA GLU A 49 -8.13 -3.65 -1.33
C GLU A 49 -7.50 -3.49 -2.71
N LEU A 50 -6.47 -2.65 -2.82
CA LEU A 50 -5.76 -2.45 -4.08
C LEU A 50 -5.07 -3.74 -4.53
N ALA A 51 -4.51 -4.51 -3.59
CA ALA A 51 -3.89 -5.77 -3.90
C ALA A 51 -4.92 -6.87 -4.25
N GLU A 52 -6.07 -6.90 -3.59
CA GLU A 52 -7.23 -7.76 -3.92
C GLU A 52 -7.79 -7.45 -5.30
N SER A 53 -7.87 -6.17 -5.69
CA SER A 53 -8.29 -5.76 -7.03
C SER A 53 -7.23 -5.99 -8.12
N GLY A 54 -6.02 -6.39 -7.75
CA GLY A 54 -4.91 -6.61 -8.69
C GLY A 54 -4.19 -5.35 -9.16
N ASP A 55 -4.57 -4.16 -8.71
CA ASP A 55 -3.92 -2.89 -9.05
C ASP A 55 -2.47 -2.82 -8.54
N VAL A 56 -2.19 -3.46 -7.40
CA VAL A 56 -0.85 -3.50 -6.79
C VAL A 56 -0.46 -4.91 -6.34
N GLN A 57 0.83 -5.10 -6.07
CA GLN A 57 1.36 -6.26 -5.37
C GLN A 57 1.93 -5.81 -4.03
N ILE A 58 1.58 -6.54 -2.97
CA ILE A 58 2.13 -6.31 -1.63
C ILE A 58 3.22 -7.34 -1.35
N THR A 59 4.31 -6.87 -0.74
CA THR A 59 5.38 -7.75 -0.24
C THR A 59 5.70 -7.45 1.22
N LYS A 60 6.10 -8.48 1.95
CA LYS A 60 6.59 -8.39 3.33
C LYS A 60 7.92 -9.14 3.42
N ARG A 61 8.96 -8.46 3.89
CA ARG A 61 10.33 -9.02 3.94
C ARG A 61 10.78 -9.63 2.60
N GLY A 62 10.39 -9.01 1.48
CA GLY A 62 10.72 -9.47 0.13
C GLY A 62 9.80 -10.56 -0.44
N HIS A 63 8.93 -11.17 0.37
CA HIS A 63 7.99 -12.20 -0.08
C HIS A 63 6.66 -11.56 -0.48
N VAL A 64 6.08 -11.99 -1.60
CA VAL A 64 4.73 -11.57 -2.01
C VAL A 64 3.73 -12.06 -0.96
N LEU A 65 2.91 -11.14 -0.45
CA LEU A 65 1.75 -11.48 0.36
C LEU A 65 0.61 -11.81 -0.59
N ASP A 66 0.17 -13.08 -0.54
CA ASP A 66 -1.09 -13.47 -1.16
C ASP A 66 -2.24 -12.90 -0.32
N VAL A 67 -3.08 -12.10 -0.97
CA VAL A 67 -4.21 -11.45 -0.33
C VAL A 67 -5.40 -12.36 -0.11
N LEU A 68 -5.44 -13.51 -0.79
CA LEU A 68 -6.47 -14.53 -0.63
C LEU A 68 -6.16 -15.49 0.54
N ASP A 69 -4.92 -15.49 1.04
CA ASP A 69 -4.52 -16.30 2.19
C ASP A 69 -4.84 -15.57 3.51
N ALA A 70 -6.00 -15.89 4.08
CA ALA A 70 -6.48 -15.35 5.34
C ALA A 70 -5.56 -15.66 6.55
N SER A 71 -4.63 -16.62 6.43
CA SER A 71 -3.69 -16.95 7.50
C SER A 71 -2.49 -15.98 7.57
N ARG A 72 -2.34 -15.07 6.60
CA ARG A 72 -1.16 -14.21 6.51
C ARG A 72 -1.16 -13.08 7.54
N ASP A 73 0.01 -12.87 8.12
CA ASP A 73 0.24 -11.78 9.06
C ASP A 73 0.43 -10.45 8.32
N TRP A 74 -0.61 -9.62 8.34
CA TRP A 74 -0.63 -8.26 7.80
C TRP A 74 0.01 -7.22 8.72
N ARG A 75 0.49 -7.62 9.90
CA ARG A 75 1.11 -6.68 10.85
C ARG A 75 2.52 -6.29 10.44
N GLY A 76 2.90 -5.05 10.73
CA GLY A 76 4.26 -4.57 10.52
C GLY A 76 4.54 -4.11 9.09
N PRO A 77 5.83 -3.84 8.76
CA PRO A 77 6.19 -3.17 7.52
C PRO A 77 5.87 -4.01 6.27
N ILE A 78 5.09 -3.42 5.37
CA ILE A 78 4.78 -3.94 4.04
C ILE A 78 5.24 -2.97 2.96
N ARG A 79 5.47 -3.49 1.76
CA ARG A 79 5.84 -2.70 0.57
C ARG A 79 4.80 -2.89 -0.52
N ILE A 80 4.48 -1.81 -1.21
CA ILE A 80 3.49 -1.76 -2.28
C ILE A 80 4.23 -1.52 -3.60
N ARG A 81 3.99 -2.37 -4.58
CA ARG A 81 4.54 -2.29 -5.94
C ARG A 81 3.40 -2.16 -6.94
N ILE A 82 3.58 -1.35 -7.96
CA ILE A 82 2.63 -1.31 -9.07
C ILE A 82 2.64 -2.65 -9.80
N ARG A 83 1.46 -3.22 -10.09
CA ARG A 83 1.36 -4.30 -11.07
C ARG A 83 1.25 -3.67 -12.44
N ARG A 84 2.22 -3.92 -13.32
CA ARG A 84 2.06 -3.55 -14.74
C ARG A 84 0.87 -4.34 -15.28
N ARG A 85 -0.13 -3.63 -15.80
CA ARG A 85 -1.14 -4.23 -16.69
C ARG A 85 -0.49 -4.64 -18.00
#